data_AF-A0A9N9XRN4-F1
#
_entry.id   AF-A0A9N9XRN4-F1
#
_cell.length_a   1.000
_cell.length_b   1.000
_cell.length_c   1.000
_cell.angle_alpha   90.00
_cell.angle_beta   90.00
_cell.angle_gamma   90.00
#
_symmetry.space_group_name_H-M   'P 1'
#
loop_
_entity.id
_entity.type
_entity.pdbx_description
1 polymer ?
#
loop_
_entity_poly.entity_id
_entity_poly.type
_entity_poly.pdbx_seq_one_letter_code
_entity_poly.pdbx_strand_id
1 'polypeptide(L)'
;MSKASPTGGVKPMPIAGRLVSDRERLLGMTEAERAFRRQWLKDQELAPTEPRPVPEMYKATHNPIRRFYRWPLDQLGKALEPRLGLETATAVRNSAGRFCLVIGGIFWLTYYVKYNSNDWTRKGGMQILSSRPAININDPGFPYVPDRSKPSDYYDRGFKKSGNLNL
;
A
#
# COMPACT_ATOMS: atom_id res chain seq x y z
N MET A 1 -20.94 37.51 -15.17
CA MET A 1 -21.06 36.15 -14.59
C MET A 1 -21.64 36.27 -13.20
N SER A 2 -22.86 35.78 -12.98
CA SER A 2 -23.49 35.73 -11.66
C SER A 2 -22.70 34.77 -10.76
N LYS A 3 -22.23 35.23 -9.59
CA LYS A 3 -21.55 34.36 -8.62
C LYS A 3 -22.63 33.50 -7.95
N ALA A 4 -22.67 32.22 -8.32
CA ALA A 4 -23.51 31.24 -7.63
C ALA A 4 -23.09 31.14 -6.15
N SER A 5 -24.08 31.07 -5.25
CA SER A 5 -23.80 30.82 -3.83
C SER A 5 -23.14 29.44 -3.68
N PRO A 6 -22.10 29.29 -2.83
CA PRO A 6 -21.44 27.99 -2.61
C PRO A 6 -22.37 26.86 -2.16
N THR A 7 -23.55 27.22 -1.64
CA THR A 7 -24.56 26.32 -1.10
C THR A 7 -25.86 26.33 -1.90
N GLY A 8 -25.85 26.86 -3.13
CA GLY A 8 -27.02 26.82 -4.03
C GLY A 8 -28.26 27.53 -3.48
N GLY A 9 -28.07 28.56 -2.65
CA GLY A 9 -29.17 29.30 -2.02
C GLY A 9 -29.67 28.73 -0.67
N VAL A 10 -29.12 27.62 -0.20
CA VAL A 10 -29.42 27.06 1.13
C VAL A 10 -28.50 27.68 2.19
N LYS A 11 -29.03 28.00 3.37
CA LYS A 11 -28.19 28.46 4.49
C LYS A 11 -27.21 27.35 4.89
N PRO A 12 -25.88 27.59 4.88
CA PRO A 12 -24.92 26.60 5.37
C PRO A 12 -25.19 26.34 6.86
N MET A 13 -25.52 25.09 7.19
CA MET A 13 -25.58 24.63 8.58
C MET A 13 -24.28 23.89 8.90
N PRO A 14 -23.46 24.36 9.86
CA PRO A 14 -22.28 23.63 10.28
C PRO A 14 -22.68 22.38 11.07
N ILE A 15 -22.24 21.20 10.62
CA ILE A 15 -22.52 19.91 11.29
C ILE A 15 -22.03 19.92 12.75
N ALA A 16 -20.90 20.59 13.00
CA ALA A 16 -20.23 20.51 14.29
C ALA A 16 -20.72 21.56 15.33
N GLY A 17 -21.70 22.40 14.98
CA GLY A 17 -22.38 23.31 15.90
C GLY A 17 -21.49 24.36 16.57
N ARG A 18 -22.05 25.05 17.59
CA ARG A 18 -21.40 26.08 18.41
C ARG A 18 -20.09 25.58 19.05
N LEU A 19 -20.12 24.37 19.58
CA LEU A 19 -19.01 23.77 20.33
C LEU A 19 -17.78 23.44 19.49
N VAL A 20 -17.69 23.80 18.20
CA VAL A 20 -16.42 23.80 17.44
C VAL A 20 -15.46 24.84 17.97
N SER A 21 -15.97 25.99 18.41
CA SER A 21 -15.19 27.12 18.87
C SER A 21 -14.73 26.90 20.32
N ASP A 22 -13.43 27.02 20.57
CA ASP A 22 -12.85 26.86 21.91
C ASP A 22 -13.41 27.89 22.91
N ARG A 23 -13.71 29.10 22.46
CA ARG A 23 -14.35 30.14 23.28
C ARG A 23 -15.72 29.72 23.78
N GLU A 24 -16.48 29.03 22.94
CA GLU A 24 -17.84 28.61 23.27
C GLU A 24 -17.88 27.34 24.12
N ARG A 25 -16.81 26.53 24.07
CA ARG A 25 -16.57 25.42 24.99
C ARG A 25 -16.31 25.91 26.41
N LEU A 26 -15.57 27.01 26.58
CA LEU A 26 -15.28 27.61 27.90
C LEU A 26 -16.54 28.10 28.63
N LEU A 27 -17.56 28.54 27.88
CA LEU A 27 -18.86 28.96 28.43
C LEU A 27 -19.74 27.77 28.88
N GLY A 28 -19.38 26.54 28.50
CA GLY A 28 -20.12 25.32 28.84
C GLY A 28 -21.36 25.06 27.96
N MET A 29 -21.98 23.90 28.18
CA MET A 29 -23.20 23.49 27.46
C MET A 29 -24.46 23.97 28.17
N THR A 30 -25.38 24.53 27.37
CA THR A 30 -26.75 24.81 27.80
C THR A 30 -27.51 23.51 28.10
N GLU A 31 -28.64 23.61 28.79
CA GLU A 31 -29.46 22.44 29.11
C GLU A 31 -30.07 21.79 27.85
N ALA A 32 -30.47 22.61 26.87
CA ALA A 32 -30.95 22.15 25.57
C ALA A 32 -29.88 21.37 24.80
N GLU A 33 -28.63 21.87 24.79
CA GLU A 33 -27.50 21.17 24.16
C GLU A 33 -27.17 19.85 24.87
N ARG A 34 -27.28 19.82 26.21
CA ARG A 34 -27.13 18.56 26.97
C ARG A 34 -28.23 17.55 26.65
N ALA A 35 -29.48 18.01 26.50
CA ALA A 35 -30.58 17.15 26.06
C ALA A 35 -30.33 16.59 24.65
N PHE A 36 -29.93 17.44 23.71
CA PHE A 36 -29.55 17.01 22.35
C PHE A 36 -28.38 16.03 22.36
N ARG A 37 -27.34 16.28 23.18
CA ARG A 37 -26.20 15.37 23.30
C ARG A 37 -26.60 14.01 23.87
N ARG A 38 -27.52 13.97 24.85
CA ARG A 38 -28.07 12.70 25.37
C ARG A 38 -28.81 11.92 24.28
N GLN A 39 -29.64 12.61 23.49
CA GLN A 39 -30.32 11.99 22.35
C GLN A 39 -29.31 11.48 21.33
N TRP A 40 -28.35 12.30 20.91
CA TRP A 40 -27.31 11.93 19.97
C TRP A 40 -26.54 10.68 20.42
N LEU A 41 -26.14 10.63 21.70
CA LEU A 41 -25.44 9.47 22.25
C LEU A 41 -26.30 8.20 22.21
N LYS A 42 -27.60 8.32 22.50
CA LYS A 42 -28.55 7.22 22.40
C LYS A 42 -28.74 6.76 20.96
N ASP A 43 -28.74 7.70 20.01
CA ASP A 43 -28.83 7.40 18.57
C ASP A 43 -27.57 6.69 18.03
N GLN A 44 -26.45 6.72 18.75
CA GLN A 44 -25.24 5.95 18.41
C GLN A 44 -25.30 4.49 18.90
N GLU A 45 -26.30 4.10 19.70
CA GLU A 45 -26.47 2.71 20.11
C GLU A 45 -26.96 1.88 18.91
N LEU A 46 -26.12 0.95 18.44
CA LEU A 46 -26.50 0.07 17.34
C LEU A 46 -27.62 -0.88 17.77
N ALA A 47 -28.51 -1.20 16.83
CA ALA A 47 -29.53 -2.21 17.05
C ALA A 47 -28.87 -3.58 17.31
N PRO A 48 -29.46 -4.45 18.16
CA PRO A 48 -28.87 -5.75 18.49
C PRO A 48 -28.74 -6.68 17.28
N THR A 49 -29.44 -6.38 16.18
CA THR A 49 -29.36 -7.15 14.94
C THR A 49 -28.25 -6.68 14.00
N GLU A 50 -27.50 -5.64 14.36
CA GLU A 50 -26.43 -5.08 13.54
C GLU A 50 -25.06 -5.51 14.08
N PRO A 51 -24.08 -5.77 13.19
CA PRO A 51 -24.13 -5.71 11.72
C PRO A 51 -24.77 -6.96 11.06
N ARG A 52 -25.56 -6.77 10.00
CA ARG A 52 -26.13 -7.89 9.21
C ARG A 52 -25.23 -8.26 8.03
N PRO A 53 -24.51 -9.40 8.05
CA PRO A 53 -23.78 -9.85 6.89
C PRO A 53 -24.77 -10.28 5.80
N VAL A 54 -24.71 -9.66 4.62
CA VAL A 54 -25.52 -10.02 3.46
C VAL A 54 -24.72 -10.99 2.57
N PRO A 55 -25.01 -12.31 2.60
CA PRO A 55 -24.24 -13.30 1.86
C PRO A 55 -24.37 -13.14 0.34
N GLU A 56 -25.49 -12.60 -0.12
CA GLU A 56 -25.75 -12.34 -1.55
C GLU A 56 -24.81 -11.28 -2.10
N MET A 57 -24.59 -10.19 -1.34
CA MET A 57 -23.66 -9.14 -1.72
C MET A 57 -22.22 -9.68 -1.79
N TYR A 58 -21.82 -10.53 -0.84
CA TYR A 58 -20.51 -11.19 -0.90
C TYR A 58 -20.37 -12.04 -2.17
N LYS A 59 -21.42 -12.78 -2.53
CA LYS A 59 -21.42 -13.62 -3.74
C LYS A 59 -21.37 -12.80 -5.02
N ALA A 60 -22.15 -11.71 -5.10
CA ALA A 60 -22.19 -10.84 -6.28
C ALA A 60 -20.85 -10.14 -6.54
N THR A 61 -20.17 -9.69 -5.48
CA THR A 61 -18.90 -8.94 -5.62
C THR A 61 -17.68 -9.83 -5.86
N HIS A 62 -17.78 -11.13 -5.56
CA HIS A 62 -16.64 -12.05 -5.60
C HIS A 62 -16.89 -13.25 -6.52
N ASN A 63 -16.11 -13.33 -7.59
CA ASN A 63 -16.11 -14.48 -8.51
C ASN A 63 -15.63 -15.77 -7.81
N PRO A 64 -16.03 -16.97 -8.28
CA PRO A 64 -15.63 -18.26 -7.67
C PRO A 64 -14.11 -18.42 -7.56
N ILE A 65 -13.36 -18.07 -8.61
CA ILE A 65 -11.89 -18.09 -8.61
C ILE A 65 -11.33 -17.19 -7.50
N ARG A 66 -11.94 -16.00 -7.33
CA ARG A 66 -11.54 -15.05 -6.28
C ARG A 66 -11.81 -15.58 -4.89
N ARG A 67 -12.87 -16.37 -4.71
CA ARG A 67 -13.16 -17.01 -3.41
C ARG A 67 -12.18 -18.14 -3.11
N PHE A 68 -11.81 -18.93 -4.12
CA PHE A 68 -10.90 -20.05 -3.95
C PHE A 68 -9.53 -19.61 -3.41
N TYR A 69 -8.86 -18.65 -4.06
CA TYR A 69 -7.53 -18.21 -3.58
C TYR A 69 -7.60 -17.37 -2.29
N ARG A 70 -8.75 -16.77 -1.96
CA ARG A 70 -8.94 -16.01 -0.71
C ARG A 70 -9.28 -16.90 0.48
N TRP A 71 -9.87 -18.06 0.24
CA TRP A 71 -10.29 -19.02 1.27
C TRP A 71 -9.26 -19.27 2.38
N PRO A 72 -7.96 -19.55 2.11
CA PRO A 72 -7.00 -19.81 3.19
C PRO A 72 -6.79 -18.59 4.11
N LEU A 73 -6.74 -17.38 3.55
CA LEU A 73 -6.61 -16.16 4.34
C LEU A 73 -7.90 -15.86 5.12
N ASP A 74 -9.06 -16.14 4.54
CA ASP A 74 -10.34 -15.96 5.22
C ASP A 74 -10.48 -16.93 6.42
N GLN A 75 -9.95 -18.16 6.34
CA GLN A 75 -9.89 -19.08 7.49
C GLN A 75 -8.95 -18.59 8.59
N LEU A 76 -7.78 -18.04 8.21
CA LEU A 76 -6.86 -17.41 9.15
C LEU A 76 -7.54 -16.25 9.89
N GLY A 77 -8.26 -15.39 9.16
CA GLY A 77 -9.01 -14.28 9.76
C GLY A 77 -10.04 -14.76 10.79
N LYS A 78 -10.85 -15.77 10.44
CA LYS A 78 -11.84 -16.36 11.36
C LYS A 78 -11.22 -16.97 12.60
N ALA A 79 -10.06 -17.61 12.47
CA ALA A 79 -9.35 -18.19 13.62
C ALA A 79 -8.79 -17.11 14.57
N LEU A 80 -8.45 -15.93 14.05
CA LEU A 80 -7.91 -14.81 14.82
C LEU A 80 -8.98 -13.88 15.41
N GLU A 81 -10.16 -13.81 14.78
CA GLU A 81 -11.29 -12.99 15.17
C GLU A 81 -11.64 -13.02 16.68
N PRO A 82 -11.76 -14.18 17.36
CA PRO A 82 -12.16 -14.21 18.76
C PRO A 82 -11.14 -13.60 19.73
N ARG A 83 -9.87 -13.45 19.30
CA ARG A 83 -8.80 -12.92 20.16
C ARG A 83 -8.47 -11.46 19.85
N LEU A 84 -8.51 -11.08 18.59
CA LEU A 84 -8.06 -9.76 18.15
C LEU A 84 -9.24 -8.78 17.97
N GLY A 85 -10.44 -9.29 17.70
CA GLY A 85 -11.57 -8.50 17.22
C GLY A 85 -11.64 -8.43 15.68
N LEU A 86 -12.76 -7.95 15.15
CA LEU A 86 -13.06 -7.98 13.71
C LEU A 86 -12.14 -7.05 12.90
N GLU A 87 -11.93 -5.82 13.36
CA GLU A 87 -11.11 -4.80 12.65
C GLU A 87 -9.65 -5.23 12.52
N THR A 88 -9.07 -5.73 13.59
CA THR A 88 -7.67 -6.19 13.63
C THR A 88 -7.50 -7.50 12.86
N ALA A 89 -8.42 -8.46 12.99
CA ALA A 89 -8.37 -9.71 12.22
C ALA A 89 -8.46 -9.47 10.72
N THR A 90 -9.33 -8.54 10.28
CA THR A 90 -9.43 -8.15 8.87
C THR A 90 -8.17 -7.41 8.37
N ALA A 91 -7.57 -6.54 9.20
CA ALA A 91 -6.30 -5.91 8.90
C ALA A 91 -5.16 -6.91 8.75
N VAL A 92 -5.03 -7.88 9.67
CA VAL A 92 -4.02 -8.94 9.63
C VAL A 92 -4.19 -9.80 8.38
N ARG A 93 -5.41 -10.22 8.06
CA ARG A 93 -5.72 -10.97 6.82
C ARG A 93 -5.26 -10.23 5.57
N ASN A 94 -5.58 -8.94 5.48
CA ASN A 94 -5.21 -8.09 4.34
C ASN A 94 -3.69 -7.91 4.21
N SER A 95 -3.03 -7.65 5.33
CA SER A 95 -1.58 -7.46 5.39
C SER A 95 -0.85 -8.74 5.04
N ALA A 96 -1.25 -9.89 5.60
CA ALA A 96 -0.67 -11.20 5.31
C ALA A 96 -0.68 -11.51 3.81
N GLY A 97 -1.83 -11.32 3.14
CA GLY A 97 -1.93 -11.54 1.70
C GLY A 97 -0.99 -10.64 0.88
N ARG A 98 -0.85 -9.36 1.26
CA ARG A 98 0.07 -8.42 0.59
C ARG A 98 1.53 -8.82 0.82
N PHE A 99 1.90 -9.20 2.04
CA PHE A 99 3.26 -9.66 2.34
C PHE A 99 3.61 -10.93 1.56
N CYS A 100 2.71 -11.90 1.47
CA CYS A 100 2.94 -13.10 0.65
C CYS A 100 3.20 -12.76 -0.82
N LEU A 101 2.43 -11.83 -1.39
CA LEU A 101 2.62 -11.39 -2.78
C LEU A 101 3.94 -10.64 -2.97
N VAL A 102 4.31 -9.74 -2.05
CA VAL A 102 5.56 -8.99 -2.12
C VAL A 102 6.76 -9.93 -2.00
N ILE A 103 6.75 -10.83 -1.01
CA ILE A 103 7.81 -11.81 -0.80
C ILE A 103 7.94 -12.74 -2.02
N GLY A 104 6.81 -13.27 -2.51
CA GLY A 104 6.79 -14.10 -3.71
C GLY A 104 7.31 -13.36 -4.95
N GLY A 105 6.94 -12.09 -5.12
CA GLY A 105 7.41 -11.24 -6.21
C GLY A 105 8.92 -10.96 -6.14
N ILE A 106 9.46 -10.70 -4.93
CA ILE A 106 10.90 -10.51 -4.72
C ILE A 106 11.65 -11.81 -5.04
N PHE A 107 11.21 -12.96 -4.53
CA PHE A 107 11.86 -14.24 -4.82
C PHE A 107 11.80 -14.59 -6.30
N TRP A 108 10.64 -14.41 -6.93
CA TRP A 108 10.50 -14.63 -8.37
C TRP A 108 11.41 -13.71 -9.18
N LEU A 109 11.42 -12.40 -8.87
CA LEU A 109 12.26 -11.43 -9.57
C LEU A 109 13.75 -11.74 -9.39
N THR A 110 14.21 -11.95 -8.16
CA THR A 110 15.61 -12.26 -7.85
C THR A 110 16.07 -13.55 -8.54
N TYR A 111 15.24 -14.61 -8.52
CA TYR A 111 15.52 -15.84 -9.24
C TYR A 111 15.57 -15.59 -10.76
N TYR A 112 14.61 -14.85 -11.29
CA TYR A 112 14.56 -14.50 -12.71
C TYR A 112 15.81 -13.72 -13.15
N VAL A 113 16.21 -12.68 -12.42
CA VAL A 113 17.42 -11.89 -12.67
C VAL A 113 18.65 -12.80 -12.67
N LYS A 114 18.77 -13.70 -11.69
CA LYS A 114 19.95 -14.53 -11.46
C LYS A 114 20.20 -15.52 -12.59
N TYR A 115 19.15 -16.12 -13.17
CA TYR A 115 19.28 -17.19 -14.17
C TYR A 115 18.95 -16.74 -15.60
N ASN A 116 18.31 -15.59 -15.75
CA ASN A 116 17.95 -15.00 -17.05
C ASN A 116 18.60 -13.62 -17.24
N SER A 117 19.82 -13.45 -16.72
CA SER A 117 20.66 -12.29 -17.04
C SER A 117 21.02 -12.30 -18.53
N ASN A 118 21.03 -11.11 -19.13
CA ASN A 118 21.40 -10.94 -20.53
C ASN A 118 22.92 -10.97 -20.70
N ASP A 119 23.43 -12.11 -21.14
CA ASP A 119 24.83 -12.33 -21.50
C ASP A 119 25.02 -12.29 -23.02
N TRP A 120 26.26 -12.06 -23.49
CA TRP A 120 26.59 -12.00 -24.92
C TRP A 120 26.20 -13.25 -25.72
N THR A 121 26.05 -14.40 -25.07
CA THR A 121 25.68 -15.68 -25.69
C THR A 121 24.17 -15.84 -25.92
N ARG A 122 23.33 -14.96 -25.37
CA ARG A 122 21.87 -15.07 -25.40
C ARG A 122 21.23 -13.80 -25.95
N LYS A 123 20.17 -13.96 -26.74
CA LYS A 123 19.45 -12.83 -27.36
C LYS A 123 18.51 -12.11 -26.39
N GLY A 124 18.12 -12.75 -25.28
CA GLY A 124 17.12 -12.26 -24.34
C GLY A 124 17.60 -12.20 -22.91
N GLY A 125 16.69 -11.89 -21.99
CA GLY A 125 16.98 -11.73 -20.57
C GLY A 125 17.04 -10.27 -20.13
N MET A 126 17.08 -10.07 -18.82
CA MET A 126 17.12 -8.74 -18.25
C MET A 126 18.55 -8.19 -18.24
N GLN A 127 18.73 -6.99 -18.78
CA GLN A 127 20.01 -6.30 -18.78
C GLN A 127 20.09 -5.35 -17.58
N ILE A 128 21.06 -5.59 -16.68
CA ILE A 128 21.34 -4.69 -15.56
C ILE A 128 22.49 -3.77 -15.97
N LEU A 129 22.17 -2.50 -16.19
CA LEU A 129 23.16 -1.46 -16.45
C LEU A 129 23.41 -0.70 -15.14
N SER A 130 24.64 -0.80 -14.62
CA SER A 130 25.10 0.05 -13.52
C SER A 130 25.68 1.35 -14.05
N SER A 131 25.23 2.47 -13.49
CA SER A 131 25.86 3.77 -13.65
C SER A 131 27.12 3.87 -12.78
N ARG A 132 27.98 4.83 -13.09
CA ARG A 132 29.14 5.15 -12.26
C ARG A 132 28.71 5.56 -10.85
N PRO A 133 29.41 5.14 -9.78
CA PRO A 133 29.19 5.68 -8.45
C PRO A 133 29.58 7.16 -8.41
N ALA A 134 28.91 7.96 -7.58
CA ALA A 134 29.35 9.30 -7.25
C ALA A 134 30.49 9.21 -6.23
N ILE A 135 31.66 9.78 -6.55
CA ILE A 135 32.86 9.75 -5.70
C ILE A 135 33.33 11.19 -5.52
N ASN A 136 33.48 11.60 -4.26
CA ASN A 136 33.98 12.91 -3.87
C ASN A 136 35.47 12.85 -3.54
N ILE A 137 36.11 14.03 -3.45
CA ILE A 137 37.57 14.17 -3.22
C ILE A 137 38.03 13.49 -1.91
N ASN A 138 37.14 13.40 -0.91
CA ASN A 138 37.44 12.85 0.40
C ASN A 138 37.03 11.37 0.55
N ASP A 139 36.45 10.76 -0.49
CA ASP A 139 36.07 9.35 -0.43
C ASP A 139 37.30 8.46 -0.69
N PRO A 140 37.40 7.27 -0.06
CA PRO A 140 38.56 6.37 -0.21
C PRO A 140 38.84 5.92 -1.67
N GLY A 141 37.86 6.06 -2.56
CA GLY A 141 37.95 5.70 -3.98
C GLY A 141 38.42 6.83 -4.89
N PHE A 142 38.86 7.97 -4.36
CA PHE A 142 39.37 9.10 -5.15
C PHE A 142 40.90 9.03 -5.37
N PRO A 143 41.41 9.28 -6.60
CA PRO A 143 40.68 9.57 -7.83
C PRO A 143 40.08 8.31 -8.47
N TYR A 144 38.81 8.38 -8.87
CA TYR A 144 38.12 7.26 -9.52
C TYR A 144 38.60 7.10 -10.97
N VAL A 145 39.08 5.91 -11.29
CA VAL A 145 39.39 5.51 -12.67
C VAL A 145 38.24 4.64 -13.18
N PRO A 146 37.55 5.02 -14.27
CA PRO A 146 36.44 4.23 -14.79
C PRO A 146 36.92 2.91 -15.41
N ASP A 147 36.28 1.80 -15.03
CA ASP A 147 36.57 0.47 -15.58
C ASP A 147 36.23 0.35 -17.08
N ARG A 148 35.33 1.22 -17.56
CA ARG A 148 34.85 1.28 -18.96
C ARG A 148 35.41 2.55 -19.58
N SER A 149 36.29 2.41 -20.57
CA SER A 149 36.96 3.54 -21.24
C SER A 149 36.62 3.62 -22.72
N LYS A 150 36.43 2.47 -23.39
CA LYS A 150 36.11 2.40 -24.81
C LYS A 150 34.60 2.32 -25.01
N PRO A 151 34.05 2.88 -26.10
CA PRO A 151 32.63 2.75 -26.43
C PRO A 151 32.12 1.29 -26.45
N SER A 152 32.98 0.35 -26.87
CA SER A 152 32.68 -1.09 -26.85
C SER A 152 32.41 -1.67 -25.45
N ASP A 153 32.96 -1.05 -24.39
CA ASP A 153 32.89 -1.60 -23.03
C ASP A 153 31.50 -1.44 -22.42
N TYR A 154 30.70 -0.50 -22.93
CA TYR A 154 29.35 -0.23 -22.44
C TYR A 154 28.33 -1.31 -22.86
N TYR A 155 28.65 -2.11 -23.88
CA TYR A 155 27.77 -3.17 -24.39
C TYR A 155 28.46 -4.54 -24.49
N ASP A 156 29.54 -4.75 -23.73
CA ASP A 156 30.34 -5.98 -23.76
C ASP A 156 29.54 -7.23 -23.34
N ARG A 157 28.58 -7.10 -22.41
CA ARG A 157 27.74 -8.21 -21.89
C ARG A 157 28.55 -9.45 -21.46
N GLY A 158 29.75 -9.22 -20.93
CA GLY A 158 30.65 -10.27 -20.45
C GLY A 158 31.47 -10.96 -21.54
N PHE A 159 31.44 -10.50 -22.80
CA PHE A 159 32.20 -11.08 -23.91
C PHE A 159 33.72 -11.05 -23.67
N LYS A 160 34.27 -9.92 -23.21
CA LYS A 160 35.70 -9.83 -22.85
C LYS A 160 36.08 -10.73 -21.67
N LYS A 161 35.14 -10.99 -20.74
CA LYS A 161 35.39 -11.88 -19.59
C LYS A 161 35.50 -13.35 -20.02
N SER A 162 34.80 -13.78 -21.08
CA SER A 162 34.90 -15.16 -21.59
C SER A 162 36.18 -15.44 -22.39
N GLY A 163 36.81 -14.44 -23.00
CA GLY A 163 38.02 -14.62 -23.81
C GLY A 163 39.30 -14.92 -23.01
N ASN A 164 39.30 -14.68 -21.69
CA ASN A 164 40.43 -14.96 -20.79
C ASN A 164 40.37 -16.35 -20.15
N LEU A 165 39.49 -17.23 -20.63
CA LEU A 165 39.52 -18.65 -20.27
C LEU A 165 40.70 -19.29 -21.02
N ASN A 166 41.80 -19.55 -20.30
CA ASN A 166 42.98 -20.25 -20.80
C ASN A 166 42.55 -21.53 -21.53
N LEU A 167 42.60 -21.51 -22.87
CA LEU A 167 42.69 -22.68 -23.73
C LEU A 167 44.16 -22.94 -24.03
#